data_AF-A0ABD3G513-F1
#
_entry.id   AF-A0ABD3G513-F1
#
_cell.length_a   1.000
_cell.length_b   1.000
_cell.length_c   1.000
_cell.angle_alpha   90.00
_cell.angle_beta   90.00
_cell.angle_gamma   90.00
#
_symmetry.space_group_name_H-M   'P 1'
#
loop_
_entity.id
_entity.type
_entity.pdbx_description
1 polymer ?
#
loop_
_entity_poly.entity_id
_entity_poly.type
_entity_poly.pdbx_seq_one_letter_code
_entity_poly.pdbx_strand_id
1 'polypeptide(L)'
;MDTAEFFAVAHDTLTRTVLRVRDDEQRAATATPLSTDAVQAVALLFAVTLLPVLVRVRILYTFCWAGFTVLAHLTESEAALGMATSLGLTIMMGWYSLRTLDRTTFMGILQGWFGFLSKYWPFRLLANSVDLLLHMGVPLTLAFCYLPLVRVWMTAPILIFSQLWIKLVAGGDLCVSGNDVYHIYPPRPKAFWLTVRKIELIYNFTVPSFCVLVYYAGIHEFVVNCFLKPRL
;
A
#
# COMPACT_ATOMS: atom_id res chain seq x y z
N MET A 1 17.04 -13.69 13.12
CA MET A 1 17.43 -13.02 11.88
C MET A 1 18.28 -11.83 12.25
N ASP A 2 19.57 -11.89 11.95
CA ASP A 2 20.46 -10.75 12.16
C ASP A 2 20.09 -9.65 11.16
N THR A 3 20.34 -8.39 11.52
CA THR A 3 20.18 -7.24 10.63
C THR A 3 20.94 -7.44 9.31
N ALA A 4 22.14 -8.01 9.36
CA ALA A 4 22.93 -8.37 8.18
C ALA A 4 22.21 -9.37 7.25
N GLU A 5 21.50 -10.33 7.82
CA GLU A 5 20.75 -11.35 7.08
C GLU A 5 19.53 -10.75 6.38
N PHE A 6 18.82 -9.83 7.06
CA PHE A 6 17.72 -9.06 6.45
C PHE A 6 18.21 -8.22 5.26
N PHE A 7 19.34 -7.53 5.40
CA PHE A 7 19.92 -6.73 4.31
C PHE A 7 20.38 -7.60 3.14
N ALA A 8 20.93 -8.79 3.41
CA ALA A 8 21.32 -9.73 2.36
C ALA A 8 20.12 -10.23 1.55
N VAL A 9 19.02 -10.59 2.22
CA VAL A 9 17.78 -11.02 1.55
C VAL A 9 17.16 -9.88 0.75
N ALA A 10 17.13 -8.66 1.30
CA ALA A 10 16.65 -7.48 0.58
C ALA A 10 17.52 -7.18 -0.66
N HIS A 11 18.84 -7.33 -0.54
CA HIS A 11 19.79 -7.13 -1.65
C HIS A 11 19.61 -8.15 -2.78
N ASP A 12 19.49 -9.44 -2.44
CA ASP A 12 19.27 -10.51 -3.43
C ASP A 12 17.92 -10.33 -4.14
N THR A 13 16.86 -10.06 -3.37
CA THR A 13 15.51 -9.82 -3.90
C THR A 13 15.53 -8.63 -4.87
N LEU A 14 16.14 -7.52 -4.46
CA LEU A 14 16.20 -6.31 -5.26
C LEU A 14 17.02 -6.50 -6.53
N THR A 15 18.20 -7.11 -6.42
CA THR A 15 19.07 -7.36 -7.57
C THR A 15 18.37 -8.26 -8.59
N ARG A 16 17.68 -9.31 -8.11
CA ARG A 16 16.86 -10.18 -8.95
C ARG A 16 15.74 -9.41 -9.65
N THR A 17 15.01 -8.56 -8.93
CA THR A 17 13.90 -7.78 -9.49
C THR A 17 14.39 -6.78 -10.54
N VAL A 18 15.46 -6.03 -10.26
CA VAL A 18 16.02 -5.05 -11.21
C VAL A 18 16.53 -5.73 -12.48
N LEU A 19 17.28 -6.83 -12.35
CA LEU A 19 17.80 -7.57 -13.51
C LEU A 19 16.68 -8.15 -14.36
N ARG A 20 15.65 -8.75 -13.73
CA ARG A 20 14.49 -9.30 -14.46
C ARG A 20 13.70 -8.22 -15.18
N VAL A 21 13.43 -7.09 -14.53
CA VAL A 21 12.71 -5.97 -15.17
C VAL A 21 13.46 -5.47 -16.40
N ARG A 22 14.79 -5.37 -16.32
CA ARG A 22 15.61 -4.94 -17.44
C ARG A 22 15.55 -5.93 -18.61
N ASP A 23 15.61 -7.22 -18.32
CA ASP A 23 15.45 -8.27 -19.33
C ASP A 23 14.04 -8.25 -19.96
N ASP A 24 13.01 -8.00 -19.16
CA ASP A 24 11.62 -7.96 -19.62
C ASP A 24 11.27 -6.66 -20.36
N GLU A 25 11.83 -5.51 -20.01
CA GLU A 25 11.73 -4.29 -20.83
C GLU A 25 12.32 -4.52 -22.23
N GLN A 26 13.41 -5.29 -22.30
CA GLN A 26 14.07 -5.65 -23.55
C GLN A 26 13.25 -6.66 -24.38
N ARG A 27 12.46 -7.53 -23.74
CA ARG A 27 11.50 -8.46 -24.40
C ARG A 27 10.15 -7.81 -24.72
N ALA A 28 9.66 -6.88 -23.90
CA ALA A 28 8.35 -6.23 -24.04
C ALA A 28 8.25 -5.36 -25.29
N ALA A 29 9.38 -4.92 -25.86
CA ALA A 29 9.44 -4.35 -27.20
C ALA A 29 8.87 -5.27 -28.31
N THR A 30 8.60 -6.55 -28.00
CA THR A 30 8.12 -7.56 -28.95
C THR A 30 6.85 -8.33 -28.52
N ALA A 31 6.22 -8.02 -27.38
CA ALA A 31 5.15 -8.85 -26.80
C ALA A 31 3.78 -8.15 -26.64
N THR A 32 2.72 -8.96 -26.64
CA THR A 32 1.29 -8.57 -26.57
C THR A 32 0.90 -7.79 -25.29
N PRO A 33 -0.08 -6.88 -25.36
CA PRO A 33 -0.34 -5.86 -24.34
C PRO A 33 -1.03 -6.31 -23.04
N LEU A 34 -1.40 -7.59 -22.89
CA LEU A 34 -2.06 -8.10 -21.67
C LEU A 34 -1.43 -9.43 -21.24
N SER A 35 -0.50 -9.39 -20.28
CA SER A 35 0.13 -10.60 -19.74
C SER A 35 -0.84 -11.35 -18.82
N THR A 36 -0.73 -12.68 -18.77
CA THR A 36 -1.51 -13.52 -17.85
C THR A 36 -1.31 -13.09 -16.39
N ASP A 37 -0.09 -12.68 -16.04
CA ASP A 37 0.26 -12.15 -14.73
C ASP A 37 -0.54 -10.88 -14.37
N ALA A 38 -0.69 -9.94 -15.32
CA ALA A 38 -1.50 -8.74 -15.11
C ALA A 38 -2.98 -9.08 -14.85
N VAL A 39 -3.55 -10.03 -15.59
CA VAL A 39 -4.94 -10.46 -15.40
C VAL A 39 -5.12 -11.11 -14.03
N GLN A 40 -4.21 -12.00 -13.64
CA GLN A 40 -4.22 -12.66 -12.33
C GLN A 40 -4.12 -11.63 -11.21
N ALA A 41 -3.22 -10.67 -11.31
CA ALA A 41 -3.02 -9.65 -10.29
C ALA A 41 -4.26 -8.76 -10.10
N VAL A 42 -4.93 -8.37 -11.19
CA VAL A 42 -6.19 -7.61 -11.14
C VAL A 42 -7.32 -8.45 -10.55
N ALA A 43 -7.41 -9.73 -10.93
CA ALA A 43 -8.40 -10.65 -10.37
C ALA A 43 -8.21 -10.84 -8.85
N LEU A 44 -6.97 -11.02 -8.39
CA LEU A 44 -6.63 -11.11 -6.98
C LEU A 44 -7.00 -9.83 -6.22
N LEU A 45 -6.70 -8.66 -6.79
CA LEU A 45 -7.02 -7.37 -6.18
C LEU A 45 -8.53 -7.22 -5.93
N PHE A 46 -9.35 -7.57 -6.92
CA PHE A 46 -10.81 -7.52 -6.78
C PHE A 46 -11.38 -8.62 -5.90
N ALA A 47 -10.78 -9.82 -5.90
CA ALA A 47 -11.19 -10.90 -4.99
C ALA A 47 -11.02 -10.48 -3.52
N VAL A 48 -9.92 -9.80 -3.18
CA VAL A 48 -9.67 -9.29 -1.82
C VAL A 48 -10.65 -8.19 -1.42
N THR A 49 -11.20 -7.42 -2.37
CA THR A 49 -12.30 -6.47 -2.08
C THR A 49 -13.63 -7.18 -1.83
N LEU A 50 -13.91 -8.24 -2.57
CA LEU A 50 -15.19 -8.95 -2.51
C LEU A 50 -15.30 -9.86 -1.29
N LEU A 51 -14.20 -10.45 -0.84
CA LEU A 51 -14.20 -11.39 0.28
C LEU A 51 -14.85 -10.81 1.56
N PRO A 52 -14.49 -9.59 2.05
CA PRO A 52 -15.15 -8.97 3.20
C PRO A 52 -16.66 -8.82 3.03
N VAL A 53 -17.12 -8.52 1.81
CA VAL A 53 -18.55 -8.38 1.48
C VAL A 53 -19.27 -9.73 1.63
N LEU A 54 -18.66 -10.80 1.12
CA LEU A 54 -19.20 -12.16 1.19
C LEU A 54 -19.31 -12.65 2.64
N VAL A 55 -18.31 -12.35 3.48
CA VAL A 55 -18.32 -12.71 4.91
C VAL A 55 -19.04 -11.68 5.79
N ARG A 56 -19.59 -10.62 5.20
CA ARG A 56 -20.32 -9.52 5.88
C ARG A 56 -19.49 -8.82 6.96
N VAL A 57 -18.20 -8.66 6.73
CA VAL A 57 -17.27 -7.95 7.61
C VAL A 57 -16.86 -6.63 6.98
N ARG A 58 -16.97 -5.54 7.74
CA ARG A 58 -16.37 -4.26 7.37
C ARG A 58 -14.90 -4.28 7.80
N ILE A 59 -14.00 -4.04 6.85
CA ILE A 59 -12.56 -4.09 7.10
C ILE A 59 -11.88 -2.83 6.56
N LEU A 60 -10.85 -2.36 7.27
CA LEU A 60 -10.06 -1.21 6.83
C LEU A 60 -9.36 -1.49 5.51
N TYR A 61 -9.25 -0.45 4.68
CA TYR A 61 -8.56 -0.49 3.40
C TYR A 61 -7.13 -1.05 3.52
N THR A 62 -6.39 -0.65 4.57
CA THR A 62 -5.04 -1.15 4.85
C THR A 62 -4.98 -2.66 5.04
N PHE A 63 -6.01 -3.28 5.64
CA PHE A 63 -6.00 -4.74 5.80
C PHE A 63 -6.33 -5.47 4.50
N CYS A 64 -7.19 -4.92 3.63
CA CYS A 64 -7.34 -5.43 2.27
C CYS A 64 -6.00 -5.39 1.52
N TRP A 65 -5.28 -4.27 1.60
CA TRP A 65 -3.94 -4.16 1.00
C TRP A 65 -2.94 -5.16 1.60
N ALA A 66 -2.93 -5.36 2.92
CA ALA A 66 -2.05 -6.32 3.55
C ALA A 66 -2.33 -7.76 3.06
N GLY A 67 -3.61 -8.15 2.99
CA GLY A 67 -4.01 -9.44 2.42
C GLY A 67 -3.60 -9.60 0.96
N PHE A 68 -3.82 -8.58 0.14
CA PHE A 68 -3.38 -8.56 -1.25
C PHE A 68 -1.85 -8.67 -1.39
N THR A 69 -1.09 -7.99 -0.54
CA THR A 69 0.37 -8.03 -0.52
C THR A 69 0.89 -9.42 -0.17
N VAL A 70 0.26 -10.10 0.80
CA VAL A 70 0.59 -11.49 1.13
C VAL A 70 0.31 -12.40 -0.05
N LEU A 71 -0.86 -12.28 -0.68
CA LEU A 71 -1.21 -13.08 -1.87
C LEU A 71 -0.27 -12.80 -3.05
N ALA A 72 0.18 -11.57 -3.24
CA ALA A 72 1.16 -11.21 -4.26
C ALA A 72 2.49 -11.95 -4.07
N HIS A 73 2.97 -12.07 -2.82
CA HIS A 73 4.17 -12.86 -2.52
C HIS A 73 3.93 -14.36 -2.69
N LEU A 74 2.79 -14.88 -2.21
CA LEU A 74 2.47 -16.31 -2.33
C LEU A 74 2.29 -16.77 -3.78
N THR A 75 1.84 -15.88 -4.65
CA THR A 75 1.65 -16.17 -6.07
C THR A 75 2.85 -15.78 -6.93
N GLU A 76 3.88 -15.18 -6.32
CA GLU A 76 5.06 -14.62 -6.99
C GLU A 76 4.72 -13.73 -8.19
N SER A 77 3.55 -13.06 -8.14
CA SER A 77 3.05 -12.23 -9.24
C SER A 77 3.71 -10.85 -9.22
N GLU A 78 4.49 -10.57 -10.24
CA GLU A 78 5.23 -9.31 -10.37
C GLU A 78 4.28 -8.11 -10.54
N ALA A 79 3.22 -8.27 -11.33
CA ALA A 79 2.17 -7.26 -11.47
C ALA A 79 1.45 -7.02 -10.13
N ALA A 80 1.20 -8.07 -9.34
CA ALA A 80 0.57 -7.92 -8.02
C ALA A 80 1.51 -7.22 -7.03
N LEU A 81 2.81 -7.54 -7.03
CA LEU A 81 3.81 -6.88 -6.19
C LEU A 81 3.98 -5.40 -6.56
N GLY A 82 3.99 -5.06 -7.86
CA GLY A 82 3.98 -3.68 -8.32
C GLY A 82 2.74 -2.90 -7.87
N MET A 83 1.55 -3.51 -8.01
CA MET A 83 0.31 -2.92 -7.50
C MET A 83 0.31 -2.75 -5.98
N ALA A 84 0.77 -3.76 -5.24
CA ALA A 84 0.88 -3.74 -3.79
C ALA A 84 1.85 -2.64 -3.32
N THR A 85 2.95 -2.44 -4.04
CA THR A 85 3.92 -1.37 -3.76
C THR A 85 3.29 0.01 -3.91
N SER A 86 2.62 0.26 -5.05
CA SER A 86 1.95 1.53 -5.31
C SER A 86 0.81 1.81 -4.31
N LEU A 87 -0.04 0.81 -4.04
CA LEU A 87 -1.09 0.90 -3.02
C LEU A 87 -0.53 1.18 -1.62
N GLY A 88 0.56 0.50 -1.24
CA GLY A 88 1.22 0.67 0.04
C GLY A 88 1.72 2.10 0.23
N LEU A 89 2.35 2.67 -0.81
CA LEU A 89 2.78 4.07 -0.80
C LEU A 89 1.60 5.04 -0.71
N THR A 90 0.50 4.80 -1.44
CA THR A 90 -0.72 5.60 -1.30
C THR A 90 -1.31 5.53 0.10
N ILE A 91 -1.35 4.35 0.72
CA ILE A 91 -1.81 4.16 2.10
C ILE A 91 -0.92 4.92 3.08
N MET A 92 0.41 4.79 2.95
CA MET A 92 1.38 5.53 3.75
C MET A 92 1.14 7.04 3.65
N MET A 93 1.01 7.56 2.43
CA MET A 93 0.77 8.98 2.19
C MET A 93 -0.57 9.44 2.76
N GLY A 94 -1.65 8.69 2.54
CA GLY A 94 -2.98 8.99 3.11
C GLY A 94 -2.96 9.03 4.64
N TRP A 95 -2.32 8.04 5.25
CA TRP A 95 -2.22 7.89 6.70
C TRP A 95 -1.41 9.01 7.37
N TYR A 96 -0.25 9.35 6.80
CA TYR A 96 0.60 10.42 7.35
C TYR A 96 0.10 11.83 6.99
N SER A 97 -0.65 11.99 5.90
CA SER A 97 -1.42 13.20 5.64
C SER A 97 -2.51 13.40 6.69
N LEU A 98 -3.22 12.34 7.11
CA LEU A 98 -4.16 12.43 8.23
C LEU A 98 -3.46 12.84 9.53
N ARG A 99 -2.28 12.25 9.82
CA ARG A 99 -1.47 12.64 10.99
C ARG A 99 -1.11 14.13 10.98
N THR A 100 -0.81 14.67 9.81
CA THR A 100 -0.37 16.06 9.63
C THR A 100 -1.54 17.04 9.67
N LEU A 101 -2.62 16.72 8.95
CA LEU A 101 -3.77 17.61 8.78
C LEU A 101 -4.78 17.53 9.94
N ASP A 102 -4.91 16.37 10.58
CA ASP A 102 -5.78 16.17 11.74
C ASP A 102 -5.20 15.11 12.69
N ARG A 103 -4.20 15.56 13.46
CA ARG A 103 -3.52 14.75 14.48
C ARG A 103 -4.49 14.16 15.51
N THR A 104 -5.61 14.84 15.79
CA THR A 104 -6.59 14.36 16.78
C THR A 104 -7.34 13.14 16.25
N THR A 105 -7.77 13.16 14.98
CA THR A 105 -8.35 11.98 14.32
C THR A 105 -7.36 10.85 14.24
N PHE A 106 -6.13 11.14 13.81
CA PHE A 106 -5.07 10.15 13.74
C PHE A 106 -4.88 9.40 15.06
N MET A 107 -4.71 10.15 16.17
CA MET A 107 -4.55 9.55 17.49
C MET A 107 -5.79 8.79 17.95
N GLY A 108 -6.99 9.30 17.60
CA GLY A 108 -8.25 8.63 17.89
C GLY A 108 -8.35 7.25 17.21
N ILE A 109 -8.03 7.15 15.92
CA ILE A 109 -8.03 5.87 15.20
C ILE A 109 -6.98 4.93 15.79
N LEU A 110 -5.76 5.42 16.00
CA LEU A 110 -4.65 4.62 16.52
C LEU A 110 -4.94 4.04 17.92
N GLN A 111 -5.54 4.84 18.80
CA GLN A 111 -5.95 4.39 20.13
C GLN A 111 -7.19 3.49 20.07
N GLY A 112 -8.07 3.72 19.09
CA GLY A 112 -9.25 2.91 18.82
C GLY A 112 -8.94 1.42 18.59
N TRP A 113 -7.74 1.08 18.11
CA TRP A 113 -7.32 -0.31 17.90
C TRP A 113 -7.36 -1.16 19.16
N PHE A 114 -7.07 -0.57 20.33
CA PHE A 114 -7.08 -1.25 21.62
C PHE A 114 -8.12 -0.69 22.60
N GLY A 115 -8.94 0.28 22.17
CA GLY A 115 -9.96 0.91 23.00
C GLY A 115 -9.38 1.44 24.32
N PHE A 116 -10.00 1.06 25.45
CA PHE A 116 -9.57 1.49 26.79
C PHE A 116 -8.15 1.02 27.16
N LEU A 117 -7.66 -0.09 26.58
CA LEU A 117 -6.33 -0.63 26.88
C LEU A 117 -5.22 0.31 26.39
N SER A 118 -5.50 1.15 25.40
CA SER A 118 -4.57 2.17 24.88
C SER A 118 -4.13 3.21 25.95
N LYS A 119 -4.84 3.28 27.10
CA LYS A 119 -4.44 4.07 28.27
C LYS A 119 -3.13 3.56 28.89
N TYR A 120 -2.85 2.26 28.81
CA TYR A 120 -1.65 1.66 29.38
C TYR A 120 -0.48 1.77 28.41
N TRP A 121 0.69 2.09 28.96
CA TRP A 121 1.92 2.31 28.19
C TRP A 121 2.29 1.15 27.24
N PRO A 122 2.20 -0.14 27.63
CA PRO A 122 2.56 -1.24 26.74
C PRO A 122 1.68 -1.33 25.48
N PHE A 123 0.36 -1.17 25.62
CA PHE A 123 -0.57 -1.20 24.49
C PHE A 123 -0.40 0.03 23.60
N ARG A 124 -0.11 1.19 24.20
CA ARG A 124 0.23 2.38 23.43
C ARG A 124 1.52 2.18 22.63
N LEU A 125 2.55 1.60 23.24
CA LEU A 125 3.80 1.29 22.54
C LEU A 125 3.55 0.31 21.40
N LEU A 126 2.81 -0.77 21.67
CA LEU A 126 2.44 -1.77 20.67
C LEU A 126 1.68 -1.15 19.49
N ALA A 127 0.67 -0.30 19.76
CA ALA A 127 -0.07 0.41 18.71
C ALA A 127 0.85 1.26 17.84
N ASN A 128 1.75 2.04 18.45
CA ASN A 128 2.71 2.86 17.72
C ASN A 128 3.72 2.02 16.93
N SER A 129 4.15 0.87 17.45
CA SER A 129 5.05 -0.04 16.75
C SER A 129 4.38 -0.68 15.54
N VAL A 130 3.14 -1.19 15.70
CA VAL A 130 2.39 -1.76 14.58
C VAL A 130 2.05 -0.68 13.55
N ASP A 131 1.69 0.52 13.99
CA ASP A 131 1.48 1.67 13.12
C ASP A 131 2.71 1.97 12.25
N LEU A 132 3.87 2.11 12.90
CA LEU A 132 5.13 2.40 12.21
C LEU A 132 5.49 1.28 11.23
N LEU A 133 5.34 0.02 11.63
CA LEU A 133 5.65 -1.12 10.77
C LEU A 133 4.68 -1.21 9.59
N LEU A 134 3.37 -1.12 9.83
CA LEU A 134 2.35 -1.34 8.82
C LEU A 134 2.23 -0.17 7.83
N HIS A 135 2.30 1.06 8.32
CA HIS A 135 2.05 2.25 7.49
C HIS A 135 3.33 2.93 6.99
N MET A 136 4.51 2.58 7.52
CA MET A 136 5.80 3.11 7.03
C MET A 136 6.77 1.99 6.63
N GLY A 137 7.08 1.07 7.55
CA GLY A 137 8.09 0.03 7.35
C GLY A 137 7.80 -0.82 6.11
N VAL A 138 6.66 -1.50 6.09
CA VAL A 138 6.27 -2.39 4.98
C VAL A 138 6.17 -1.64 3.65
N PRO A 139 5.45 -0.49 3.53
CA PRO A 139 5.43 0.28 2.29
C PRO A 139 6.82 0.69 1.77
N LEU A 140 7.72 1.12 2.66
CA LEU A 140 9.07 1.49 2.27
C LEU A 140 9.90 0.27 1.86
N THR A 141 9.75 -0.88 2.51
CA THR A 141 10.41 -2.12 2.08
C THR A 141 9.90 -2.56 0.71
N LEU A 142 8.59 -2.50 0.47
CA LEU A 142 8.03 -2.80 -0.86
C LEU A 142 8.55 -1.82 -1.92
N ALA A 143 8.58 -0.52 -1.61
CA ALA A 143 9.15 0.47 -2.52
C ALA A 143 10.64 0.21 -2.77
N PHE A 144 11.40 -0.18 -1.75
CA PHE A 144 12.79 -0.53 -1.93
C PHE A 144 12.96 -1.74 -2.87
N CYS A 145 12.22 -2.83 -2.64
CA CYS A 145 12.40 -4.07 -3.41
C CYS A 145 11.72 -4.07 -4.78
N TYR A 146 10.57 -3.41 -4.93
CA TYR A 146 9.63 -3.66 -6.02
C TYR A 146 9.16 -2.41 -6.76
N LEU A 147 9.72 -1.22 -6.48
CA LEU A 147 9.46 -0.02 -7.30
C LEU A 147 9.67 -0.26 -8.81
N PRO A 148 10.69 -1.04 -9.25
CA PRO A 148 10.88 -1.36 -10.67
C PRO A 148 9.72 -2.13 -11.31
N LEU A 149 8.81 -2.71 -10.52
CA LEU A 149 7.63 -3.44 -11.02
C LEU A 149 6.42 -2.53 -11.24
N VAL A 150 6.45 -1.30 -10.72
CA VAL A 150 5.31 -0.37 -10.84
C VAL A 150 5.19 0.09 -12.30
N ARG A 151 3.96 0.08 -12.82
CA ARG A 151 3.63 0.52 -14.19
C ARG A 151 2.44 1.48 -14.16
N VAL A 152 2.38 2.40 -15.12
CA VAL A 152 1.30 3.41 -15.19
C VAL A 152 -0.08 2.77 -15.33
N TRP A 153 -0.20 1.66 -16.08
CA TRP A 153 -1.49 0.98 -16.29
C TRP A 153 -2.12 0.50 -14.98
N MET A 154 -1.32 0.21 -13.95
CA MET A 154 -1.78 -0.23 -12.63
C MET A 154 -2.66 0.81 -11.93
N THR A 155 -2.60 2.08 -12.35
CA THR A 155 -3.46 3.17 -11.86
C THR A 155 -4.95 2.82 -12.01
N ALA A 156 -5.35 2.28 -13.16
CA ALA A 156 -6.75 2.00 -13.44
C ALA A 156 -7.37 0.95 -12.48
N PRO A 157 -6.80 -0.26 -12.32
CA PRO A 157 -7.34 -1.24 -11.37
C PRO A 157 -7.25 -0.76 -9.92
N ILE A 158 -6.22 0.00 -9.53
CA ILE A 158 -6.10 0.59 -8.18
C ILE A 158 -7.24 1.57 -7.89
N LEU A 159 -7.55 2.46 -8.85
CA LEU A 159 -8.66 3.40 -8.70
C LEU A 159 -10.01 2.68 -8.60
N ILE A 160 -10.23 1.66 -9.43
CA ILE A 160 -11.45 0.84 -9.39
C ILE A 160 -11.54 0.13 -8.04
N PHE A 161 -10.45 -0.48 -7.56
CA PHE A 161 -10.37 -1.13 -6.26
C PHE A 161 -10.74 -0.18 -5.12
N SER A 162 -10.20 1.03 -5.10
CA SER A 162 -10.55 2.08 -4.13
C SER A 162 -12.04 2.40 -4.13
N GLN A 163 -12.63 2.62 -5.32
CA GLN A 163 -14.06 2.91 -5.40
C GLN A 163 -14.94 1.70 -5.01
N LEU A 164 -14.53 0.48 -5.35
CA LEU A 164 -15.24 -0.74 -4.97
C LEU A 164 -15.18 -0.97 -3.46
N TRP A 165 -14.03 -0.73 -2.82
CA TRP A 165 -13.92 -0.84 -1.37
C TRP A 165 -14.87 0.15 -0.68
N ILE A 166 -14.91 1.42 -1.10
CA ILE A 166 -15.84 2.42 -0.55
C ILE A 166 -17.29 1.96 -0.74
N LYS A 167 -17.64 1.54 -1.96
CA LYS A 167 -19.02 1.22 -2.31
C LYS A 167 -19.53 -0.05 -1.62
N LEU A 168 -18.70 -1.09 -1.54
CA LEU A 168 -19.12 -2.43 -1.15
C LEU A 168 -18.71 -2.79 0.29
N VAL A 169 -17.50 -2.41 0.71
CA VAL A 169 -16.93 -2.81 2.00
C VAL A 169 -17.21 -1.76 3.07
N ALA A 170 -16.99 -0.48 2.74
CA ALA A 170 -17.26 0.61 3.67
C ALA A 170 -18.76 0.90 3.82
N GLY A 171 -19.63 0.37 2.96
CA GLY A 171 -21.09 0.56 3.04
C GLY A 171 -21.65 1.71 2.21
N GLY A 172 -20.96 2.08 1.11
CA GLY A 172 -21.49 2.97 0.08
C GLY A 172 -20.87 4.35 0.07
N ASP A 173 -20.99 5.08 1.18
CA ASP A 173 -20.52 6.46 1.30
C ASP A 173 -19.75 6.66 2.61
N LEU A 174 -18.45 6.97 2.49
CA LEU A 174 -17.59 7.31 3.62
C LEU A 174 -18.15 8.46 4.46
N CYS A 175 -18.94 9.37 3.88
CA CYS A 175 -19.57 10.47 4.62
C CYS A 175 -20.65 9.98 5.60
N VAL A 176 -21.19 8.78 5.38
CA VAL A 176 -22.21 8.14 6.21
C VAL A 176 -21.57 7.10 7.12
N SER A 177 -20.72 6.24 6.57
CA SER A 177 -20.20 5.05 7.24
C SER A 177 -18.74 5.11 7.67
N GLY A 178 -18.00 6.14 7.25
CA GLY A 178 -16.57 6.26 7.57
C GLY A 178 -16.31 6.32 9.07
N ASN A 179 -17.17 7.00 9.84
CA ASN A 179 -17.05 7.05 11.29
C ASN A 179 -17.21 5.67 11.94
N ASP A 180 -18.07 4.81 11.39
CA ASP A 180 -18.27 3.43 11.89
C ASP A 180 -17.07 2.54 11.54
N VAL A 181 -16.56 2.66 10.32
CA VAL A 181 -15.45 1.85 9.81
C VAL A 181 -14.15 2.16 10.56
N TYR A 182 -13.91 3.44 10.86
CA TYR A 182 -12.71 3.90 11.54
C TYR A 182 -12.90 4.08 13.06
N HIS A 183 -14.09 3.79 13.59
CA HIS A 183 -14.46 3.97 15.01
C HIS A 183 -14.09 5.35 15.58
N ILE A 184 -14.35 6.42 14.81
CA ILE A 184 -13.97 7.78 15.20
C ILE A 184 -15.04 8.40 16.11
N TYR A 185 -14.63 8.81 17.31
CA TYR A 185 -15.49 9.54 18.25
C TYR A 185 -14.76 10.78 18.83
N PRO A 186 -15.33 11.99 18.75
CA PRO A 186 -16.63 12.32 18.14
C PRO A 186 -16.62 12.16 16.61
N PRO A 187 -17.79 11.89 15.98
CA PRO A 187 -17.85 11.63 14.54
C PRO A 187 -17.41 12.86 13.73
N ARG A 188 -16.68 12.62 12.64
CA ARG A 188 -16.23 13.66 11.72
C ARG A 188 -17.33 14.07 10.74
N PRO A 189 -17.36 15.37 10.36
CA PRO A 189 -18.39 15.90 9.46
C PRO A 189 -18.21 15.37 8.04
N LYS A 190 -19.27 15.45 7.22
CA LYS A 190 -19.26 15.01 5.81
C LYS A 190 -18.13 15.65 5.00
N ALA A 191 -17.82 16.93 5.24
CA ALA A 191 -16.75 17.65 4.55
C ALA A 191 -15.36 17.00 4.75
N PHE A 192 -15.11 16.41 5.93
CA PHE A 192 -13.89 15.65 6.20
C PHE A 192 -13.80 14.43 5.29
N TRP A 193 -14.85 13.61 5.23
CA TRP A 193 -14.88 12.38 4.42
C TRP A 193 -14.82 12.65 2.91
N LEU A 194 -15.43 13.74 2.44
CA LEU A 194 -15.27 14.21 1.06
C LEU A 194 -13.82 14.59 0.75
N THR A 195 -13.13 15.22 1.70
CA THR A 195 -11.72 15.60 1.56
C THR A 195 -10.83 14.37 1.53
N VAL A 196 -11.04 13.42 2.45
CA VAL A 196 -10.34 12.12 2.48
C VAL A 196 -10.49 11.40 1.14
N ARG A 197 -11.72 11.30 0.60
CA ARG A 197 -11.97 10.67 -0.70
C ARG A 197 -11.24 11.36 -1.85
N LYS A 198 -11.17 12.69 -1.87
CA LYS A 198 -10.43 13.45 -2.89
C LYS A 198 -8.93 13.22 -2.79
N ILE A 199 -8.38 13.24 -1.58
CA ILE A 199 -6.96 12.99 -1.33
C ILE A 199 -6.60 11.56 -1.77
N GLU A 200 -7.40 10.57 -1.40
CA GLU A 200 -7.21 9.18 -1.80
C GLU A 200 -7.22 9.02 -3.32
N LEU A 201 -8.17 9.66 -4.02
CA LEU A 201 -8.24 9.64 -5.48
C LEU A 201 -6.98 10.27 -6.11
N ILE A 202 -6.55 11.42 -5.60
CA ILE A 202 -5.34 12.10 -6.07
C ILE A 202 -4.13 11.20 -5.87
N TYR A 203 -3.95 10.61 -4.70
CA TYR A 203 -2.80 9.73 -4.43
C TYR A 203 -2.82 8.46 -5.27
N ASN A 204 -3.96 7.79 -5.39
CA ASN A 204 -4.08 6.59 -6.25
C ASN A 204 -3.79 6.89 -7.72
N PHE A 205 -3.94 8.14 -8.17
CA PHE A 205 -3.58 8.58 -9.51
C PHE A 205 -2.10 9.01 -9.63
N THR A 206 -1.61 9.82 -8.68
CA THR A 206 -0.28 10.42 -8.78
C THR A 206 0.83 9.47 -8.37
N VAL A 207 0.64 8.65 -7.33
CA VAL A 207 1.67 7.76 -6.78
C VAL A 207 2.21 6.77 -7.82
N PRO A 208 1.40 6.01 -8.58
CA PRO A 208 1.94 5.13 -9.62
C PRO A 208 2.80 5.87 -10.65
N SER A 209 2.35 7.05 -11.07
CA SER A 209 3.07 7.89 -12.04
C SER A 209 4.41 8.38 -11.47
N PHE A 210 4.42 8.85 -10.23
CA PHE A 210 5.65 9.26 -9.54
C PHE A 210 6.61 8.09 -9.33
N CYS A 211 6.12 6.89 -8.98
CA CYS A 211 6.97 5.70 -8.84
C CYS A 211 7.72 5.41 -10.14
N VAL A 212 7.02 5.44 -11.26
CA VAL A 212 7.59 5.22 -12.59
C VAL A 212 8.62 6.31 -12.94
N LEU A 213 8.32 7.58 -12.65
CA LEU A 213 9.27 8.68 -12.88
C LEU A 213 10.53 8.57 -12.01
N VAL A 214 10.38 8.22 -10.73
CA VAL A 214 11.49 8.02 -9.79
C VAL A 214 12.40 6.88 -10.25
N TYR A 215 11.81 5.79 -10.76
CA TYR A 215 12.57 4.68 -11.32
C TYR A 215 13.33 5.09 -12.59
N TYR A 216 12.64 5.69 -13.58
CA TYR A 216 13.29 6.14 -14.81
C TYR A 216 14.34 7.23 -14.61
N ALA A 217 14.20 8.07 -13.58
CA ALA A 217 15.21 9.05 -13.19
C ALA A 217 16.46 8.43 -12.55
N GLY A 218 16.50 7.11 -12.35
CA GLY A 218 17.62 6.40 -11.71
C GLY A 218 17.74 6.66 -10.21
N ILE A 219 16.76 7.33 -9.59
CA ILE A 219 16.80 7.67 -8.16
C ILE A 219 16.76 6.39 -7.31
N HIS A 220 15.95 5.42 -7.73
CA HIS A 220 15.86 4.12 -7.07
C HIS A 220 17.21 3.40 -7.09
N GLU A 221 17.84 3.26 -8.26
CA GLU A 221 19.17 2.66 -8.38
C GLU A 221 20.23 3.43 -7.57
N PHE A 222 20.17 4.76 -7.56
CA PHE A 222 21.07 5.58 -6.75
C PHE A 222 20.93 5.28 -5.25
N VAL A 223 19.70 5.29 -4.73
CA VAL A 223 19.40 4.99 -3.32
C VAL A 223 19.90 3.58 -2.97
N VAL A 224 19.57 2.59 -3.80
CA VAL A 224 20.02 1.21 -3.64
C VAL A 224 21.54 1.14 -3.57
N ASN A 225 22.24 1.76 -4.52
CA ASN A 225 23.70 1.77 -4.55
C ASN A 225 24.31 2.44 -3.31
N CYS A 226 23.69 3.51 -2.79
CA CYS A 226 24.16 4.19 -1.58
C CYS A 226 23.96 3.37 -0.31
N PHE A 227 22.87 2.61 -0.19
CA PHE A 227 22.57 1.79 0.99
C PHE A 227 23.22 0.40 0.94
N LEU A 228 23.48 -0.15 -0.25
CA LEU A 228 23.95 -1.53 -0.43
C LEU A 228 25.39 -1.67 -0.87
N LYS A 229 26.06 -0.62 -1.39
CA LYS A 229 27.52 -0.71 -1.55
C LYS A 229 28.17 -0.65 -0.17
N PRO A 230 28.97 -1.65 0.23
CA PRO A 230 29.83 -1.47 1.38
C PRO A 230 30.71 -0.25 1.10
N ARG A 231 30.75 0.70 2.03
CA ARG A 231 31.91 1.59 2.11
C ARG A 231 33.09 0.69 2.42
N LEU A 232 33.87 0.36 1.38
CA LEU A 232 35.21 -0.20 1.50
C LEU A 232 36.03 0.64 2.48
#